data_AF-A0A258ZKF9-F1
#
_entry.id   AF-A0A258ZKF9-F1
#
_cell.length_a   1.000
_cell.length_b   1.000
_cell.length_c   1.000
_cell.angle_alpha   90.00
_cell.angle_beta   90.00
_cell.angle_gamma   90.00
#
_symmetry.space_group_name_H-M   'P 1'
#
loop_
_entity.id
_entity.type
_entity.pdbx_description
1 polymer ?
#
loop_
_entity_poly.entity_id
_entity_poly.type
_entity_poly.pdbx_seq_one_letter_code
_entity_poly.pdbx_strand_id
1 'polypeptide(L)'
;MYIFIAAMLLAGSLFSFGCRAAENPQSQAKLAQQLNETREYWKIKIKNTVQFVVGNGIWQPGKMYKSGNDWLGLVCDGSICTLSPATLDAQKESWQGHYDEKPTNGQHLLFKQASPGKPVAWFRTTGAQPWLKQGSVPTYYAGGIYKQMPDKIGTMEFFIEMPDGKKAMLVPMLVRKSLLEQLAHNKENAQISYGAILLQLRTPEKRQLLPGVFGICTGEVTQNYLLWAGDLDGDGKPDFLVSYIDADGPVHLFLSGAAKRGQLVGFSGVFNSPPFGGECDGGPPSYLN
;
A
#
# COMPACT_ATOMS: atom_id res chain seq x y z
N MET A 1 -38.20 42.27 53.85
CA MET A 1 -39.24 41.46 54.50
C MET A 1 -40.48 41.52 53.61
N TYR A 2 -40.95 40.37 53.11
CA TYR A 2 -42.09 40.13 52.18
C TYR A 2 -41.95 40.70 50.74
N ILE A 3 -42.43 40.15 49.61
CA ILE A 3 -43.16 38.94 49.10
C ILE A 3 -42.95 38.98 47.55
N PHE A 4 -42.46 37.93 46.89
CA PHE A 4 -43.19 36.94 46.05
C PHE A 4 -43.92 37.46 44.76
N ILE A 5 -43.57 36.78 43.64
CA ILE A 5 -44.29 36.51 42.35
C ILE A 5 -44.32 37.55 41.20
N ALA A 6 -43.68 37.19 40.07
CA ALA A 6 -44.27 36.88 38.74
C ALA A 6 -43.17 36.93 37.67
N ALA A 7 -42.65 35.80 37.18
CA ALA A 7 -43.14 35.04 36.03
C ALA A 7 -43.25 35.84 34.73
N MET A 8 -42.24 35.73 33.85
CA MET A 8 -42.46 35.88 32.41
C MET A 8 -41.59 34.88 31.64
N LEU A 9 -42.26 33.84 31.15
CA LEU A 9 -41.83 32.95 30.08
C LEU A 9 -41.61 33.77 28.81
N LEU A 10 -40.48 33.56 28.13
CA LEU A 10 -40.41 33.70 26.68
C LEU A 10 -39.38 32.70 26.12
N ALA A 11 -39.89 31.92 25.16
CA ALA A 11 -39.20 31.00 24.26
C ALA A 11 -37.90 31.61 23.70
N GLY A 12 -36.81 30.87 23.53
CA GLY A 12 -36.71 29.74 22.62
C GLY A 12 -35.81 30.15 21.44
N SER A 13 -34.58 29.62 21.40
CA SER A 13 -33.78 29.46 20.18
C SER A 13 -32.48 28.73 20.53
N LEU A 14 -32.57 27.41 20.57
CA LEU A 14 -31.41 26.52 20.40
C LEU A 14 -30.93 26.68 18.96
N PHE A 15 -29.94 27.54 18.73
CA PHE A 15 -29.16 27.53 17.50
C PHE A 15 -28.24 26.31 17.52
N SER A 16 -28.75 25.17 17.06
CA SER A 16 -27.91 24.06 16.64
C SER A 16 -27.18 24.49 15.36
N PHE A 17 -25.95 24.98 15.50
CA PHE A 17 -25.01 25.13 14.37
C PHE A 17 -24.62 23.73 13.87
N GLY A 18 -25.53 23.12 13.11
CA GLY A 18 -25.22 21.97 12.28
C GLY A 18 -24.40 22.42 11.08
N CYS A 19 -23.08 22.50 11.23
CA CYS A 19 -22.16 22.57 10.10
C CYS A 19 -22.20 21.25 9.31
N ARG A 20 -23.28 21.01 8.56
CA ARG A 20 -23.23 20.13 7.39
C ARG A 20 -22.60 20.96 6.28
N ALA A 21 -21.28 20.91 6.17
CA ALA A 21 -20.63 21.29 4.93
C ALA A 21 -21.22 20.38 3.84
N ALA A 22 -22.04 20.95 2.96
CA ALA A 22 -22.58 20.23 1.81
C ALA A 22 -21.38 19.83 0.94
N GLU A 23 -21.01 18.56 0.98
CA GLU A 23 -19.96 18.01 0.12
C GLU A 23 -20.37 18.24 -1.34
N ASN A 24 -19.51 18.92 -2.12
CA ASN A 24 -19.78 19.25 -3.51
C ASN A 24 -20.03 17.94 -4.31
N PRO A 25 -21.19 17.77 -4.97
CA PRO A 25 -21.51 16.57 -5.75
C PRO A 25 -20.46 16.21 -6.82
N GLN A 26 -19.78 17.20 -7.41
CA GLN A 26 -18.69 16.95 -8.36
C GLN A 26 -17.47 16.28 -7.71
N SER A 27 -17.20 16.57 -6.44
CA SER A 27 -16.09 15.95 -5.70
C SER A 27 -16.37 14.48 -5.39
N GLN A 28 -17.63 14.15 -5.07
CA GLN A 28 -18.07 12.78 -4.82
C GLN A 28 -18.05 11.95 -6.12
N ALA A 29 -18.52 12.51 -7.23
CA ALA A 29 -18.48 11.83 -8.53
C ALA A 29 -17.04 11.51 -8.98
N LYS A 30 -16.11 12.45 -8.77
CA LYS A 30 -14.69 12.24 -9.08
C LYS A 30 -14.04 11.16 -8.21
N LEU A 31 -14.36 11.15 -6.91
CA LEU A 31 -13.89 10.11 -5.99
C LEU A 31 -14.46 8.73 -6.33
N ALA A 32 -15.76 8.67 -6.67
CA ALA A 32 -16.43 7.46 -7.13
C ALA A 32 -15.78 6.89 -8.40
N GLN A 33 -15.47 7.75 -9.37
CA GLN A 33 -14.76 7.34 -10.58
C GLN A 33 -13.37 6.77 -10.26
N GLN A 34 -12.56 7.47 -9.45
CA GLN A 34 -11.23 6.99 -9.06
C GLN A 34 -11.30 5.66 -8.29
N LEU A 35 -12.31 5.48 -7.43
CA LEU A 35 -12.53 4.24 -6.70
C LEU A 35 -12.94 3.08 -7.62
N ASN A 36 -13.75 3.35 -8.64
CA ASN A 36 -14.13 2.35 -9.62
C ASN A 36 -12.92 1.91 -10.48
N GLU A 37 -12.05 2.87 -10.85
CA GLU A 37 -10.78 2.58 -11.51
C GLU A 37 -9.85 1.70 -10.63
N THR A 38 -9.84 1.93 -9.31
CA THR A 38 -9.15 1.08 -8.33
C THR A 38 -9.78 -0.32 -8.19
N ARG A 39 -11.09 -0.46 -8.38
CA ARG A 39 -11.79 -1.75 -8.24
C ARG A 39 -11.57 -2.67 -9.44
N GLU A 40 -11.64 -2.11 -10.65
CA GLU A 40 -11.37 -2.84 -11.89
C GLU A 40 -9.88 -3.23 -12.03
N TYR A 41 -9.03 -2.67 -11.17
CA TYR A 41 -7.59 -2.88 -11.13
C TYR A 41 -7.18 -4.36 -11.06
N TRP A 42 -7.88 -5.18 -10.27
CA TRP A 42 -7.63 -6.62 -10.12
C TRP A 42 -7.89 -7.44 -11.39
N LYS A 43 -8.64 -6.88 -12.36
CA LYS A 43 -8.97 -7.53 -13.63
C LYS A 43 -8.03 -7.12 -14.77
N ILE A 44 -7.19 -6.11 -14.56
CA ILE A 44 -6.30 -5.61 -15.61
C ILE A 44 -5.13 -6.58 -15.75
N LYS A 45 -5.06 -7.30 -16.88
CA LYS A 45 -3.81 -7.91 -17.35
C LYS A 45 -2.84 -6.79 -17.69
N ILE A 46 -2.05 -6.38 -16.70
CA ILE A 46 -0.99 -5.40 -16.91
C ILE A 46 0.08 -6.11 -17.75
N LYS A 47 0.23 -5.67 -19.01
CA LYS A 47 1.36 -6.09 -19.83
C LYS A 47 2.63 -5.52 -19.19
N ASN A 48 3.68 -6.34 -19.10
CA ASN A 48 4.99 -5.97 -18.55
C ASN A 48 5.00 -5.66 -17.04
N THR A 49 4.22 -6.39 -16.24
CA THR A 49 4.37 -6.34 -14.77
C THR A 49 5.77 -6.73 -14.35
N VAL A 50 6.34 -5.96 -13.42
CA VAL A 50 7.52 -6.32 -12.67
C VAL A 50 7.12 -7.42 -11.69
N GLN A 51 7.72 -8.59 -11.84
CA GLN A 51 7.60 -9.66 -10.85
C GLN A 51 8.57 -9.38 -9.71
N PHE A 52 8.06 -9.33 -8.48
CA PHE A 52 8.88 -9.14 -7.30
C PHE A 52 8.34 -9.92 -6.10
N VAL A 53 9.17 -10.04 -5.07
CA VAL A 53 8.87 -10.69 -3.79
C VAL A 53 9.36 -9.81 -2.64
N VAL A 54 8.64 -9.79 -1.52
CA VAL A 54 9.09 -9.15 -0.27
C VAL A 54 9.28 -10.22 0.80
N GLY A 55 10.36 -10.10 1.58
CA GLY A 55 10.74 -11.08 2.60
C GLY A 55 11.61 -12.22 2.08
N ASN A 56 12.09 -13.07 2.98
CA ASN A 56 12.91 -14.24 2.65
C ASN A 56 12.48 -15.44 3.51
N GLY A 57 12.53 -16.65 2.98
CA GLY A 57 12.00 -17.84 3.67
C GLY A 57 10.48 -17.78 3.81
N ILE A 58 9.81 -17.26 2.78
CA ILE A 58 8.35 -17.15 2.72
C ILE A 58 7.77 -18.34 1.96
N TRP A 59 6.59 -18.82 2.37
CA TRP A 59 5.87 -19.87 1.65
C TRP A 59 4.83 -19.27 0.71
N GLN A 60 4.73 -19.69 -0.54
CA GLN A 60 3.76 -19.19 -1.52
C GLN A 60 2.90 -20.33 -2.07
N PRO A 61 1.57 -20.16 -2.21
CA PRO A 61 0.73 -21.20 -2.77
C PRO A 61 1.02 -21.44 -4.27
N GLY A 62 0.82 -22.68 -4.72
CA GLY A 62 0.98 -23.06 -6.11
C GLY A 62 2.43 -23.29 -6.54
N LYS A 63 2.72 -23.07 -7.83
CA LYS A 63 4.03 -23.37 -8.47
C LYS A 63 4.50 -22.24 -9.38
N MET A 64 4.27 -21.00 -8.95
CA MET A 64 4.49 -19.80 -9.78
C MET A 64 5.97 -19.41 -9.92
N TYR A 65 6.81 -19.84 -8.98
CA TYR A 65 8.22 -19.47 -8.91
C TYR A 65 9.12 -20.60 -9.40
N LYS A 66 10.25 -20.24 -10.00
CA LYS A 66 11.28 -21.18 -10.45
C LYS A 66 12.61 -20.77 -9.83
N SER A 67 13.37 -21.75 -9.35
CA SER A 67 14.73 -21.50 -8.91
C SER A 67 15.56 -20.94 -10.07
N GLY A 68 16.45 -19.99 -9.78
CA GLY A 68 17.19 -19.28 -10.82
C GLY A 68 18.01 -18.11 -10.27
N ASN A 69 18.94 -17.62 -11.09
CA ASN A 69 19.79 -16.46 -10.83
C ASN A 69 19.30 -15.20 -11.57
N ASP A 70 18.06 -15.21 -12.05
CA ASP A 70 17.37 -14.12 -12.72
C ASP A 70 16.72 -13.15 -11.72
N TRP A 71 17.40 -12.87 -10.59
CA TRP A 71 16.88 -12.04 -9.51
C TRP A 71 17.89 -11.00 -9.06
N LEU A 72 17.37 -9.85 -8.63
CA LEU A 72 18.11 -8.78 -7.99
C LEU A 72 17.49 -8.48 -6.62
N GLY A 73 18.29 -8.41 -5.56
CA GLY A 73 17.86 -7.88 -4.27
C GLY A 73 18.06 -6.37 -4.24
N LEU A 74 17.01 -5.62 -3.89
CA LEU A 74 17.14 -4.21 -3.53
C LEU A 74 17.60 -4.13 -2.08
N VAL A 75 18.90 -3.93 -1.90
CA VAL A 75 19.55 -3.91 -0.60
C VAL A 75 19.89 -2.47 -0.24
N CYS A 76 19.47 -2.04 0.95
CA CYS A 76 19.69 -0.68 1.44
C CYS A 76 20.57 -0.69 2.68
N ASP A 77 21.57 0.18 2.69
CA ASP A 77 22.39 0.52 3.86
C ASP A 77 22.30 2.04 4.07
N GLY A 78 21.50 2.45 5.05
CA GLY A 78 21.09 3.84 5.14
C GLY A 78 20.31 4.27 3.89
N SER A 79 20.51 5.52 3.46
CA SER A 79 19.90 6.05 2.23
C SER A 79 20.49 5.50 0.93
N ILE A 80 21.50 4.63 1.00
CA ILE A 80 22.17 4.08 -0.17
C ILE A 80 21.58 2.71 -0.46
N CYS A 81 20.84 2.58 -1.56
CA CYS A 81 20.35 1.29 -2.03
C CYS A 81 21.02 0.86 -3.33
N THR A 82 21.16 -0.45 -3.48
CA THR A 82 21.71 -1.10 -4.67
C THR A 82 20.86 -2.29 -5.07
N LEU A 83 20.73 -2.53 -6.36
CA LEU A 83 20.27 -3.80 -6.90
C LEU A 83 21.46 -4.75 -7.01
N SER A 84 21.48 -5.78 -6.17
CA SER A 84 22.55 -6.79 -6.11
C SER A 84 22.09 -8.13 -6.69
N PRO A 85 22.93 -8.86 -7.43
CA PRO A 85 22.60 -10.21 -7.91
C PRO A 85 22.13 -11.14 -6.78
N ALA A 86 21.02 -11.83 -7.05
CA ALA A 86 20.41 -12.78 -6.15
C ALA A 86 20.04 -14.07 -6.89
N THR A 87 19.93 -15.15 -6.13
CA THR A 87 19.46 -16.46 -6.58
C THR A 87 18.27 -16.86 -5.73
N LEU A 88 17.21 -17.30 -6.39
CA LEU A 88 16.06 -17.93 -5.76
C LEU A 88 16.24 -19.45 -5.76
N ASP A 89 16.04 -20.08 -4.60
CA ASP A 89 15.73 -21.49 -4.47
C ASP A 89 14.26 -21.66 -4.07
N ALA A 90 13.44 -22.12 -5.01
CA ALA A 90 12.01 -22.36 -4.83
C ALA A 90 11.75 -23.85 -4.54
N GLN A 91 11.64 -24.19 -3.27
CA GLN A 91 11.47 -25.56 -2.79
C GLN A 91 10.00 -25.92 -2.74
N LYS A 92 9.61 -27.07 -3.28
CA LYS A 92 8.21 -27.53 -3.15
C LYS A 92 7.95 -27.87 -1.69
N GLU A 93 6.90 -27.31 -1.12
CA GLU A 93 6.50 -27.55 0.26
C GLU A 93 4.98 -27.59 0.35
N SER A 94 4.45 -28.60 1.03
CA SER A 94 3.04 -28.65 1.40
C SER A 94 2.91 -28.04 2.79
N TRP A 95 2.21 -26.91 2.88
CA TRP A 95 1.96 -26.26 4.15
C TRP A 95 0.50 -26.49 4.54
N GLN A 96 0.30 -26.96 5.78
CA GLN A 96 -1.00 -26.96 6.41
C GLN A 96 -1.05 -25.71 7.27
N GLY A 97 -1.67 -24.67 6.73
CA GLY A 97 -1.87 -23.41 7.44
C GLY A 97 -2.87 -23.54 8.60
N HIS A 98 -3.31 -22.41 9.14
CA HIS A 98 -4.22 -22.32 10.31
C HIS A 98 -5.65 -22.86 10.09
N TYR A 99 -5.92 -23.57 8.99
CA TYR A 99 -7.23 -24.14 8.68
C TYR A 99 -7.23 -25.66 8.66
N ASP A 100 -8.35 -26.20 9.12
CA ASP A 100 -8.68 -27.61 9.26
C ASP A 100 -8.86 -28.34 7.91
N GLU A 101 -8.38 -27.76 6.81
CA GLU A 101 -8.56 -28.27 5.46
C GLU A 101 -7.21 -28.53 4.78
N LYS A 102 -7.02 -29.80 4.40
CA LYS A 102 -6.05 -30.39 3.45
C LYS A 102 -4.76 -29.58 3.17
N PRO A 103 -3.57 -30.19 3.38
CA PRO A 103 -2.29 -29.57 3.03
C PRO A 103 -2.32 -28.89 1.65
N THR A 104 -2.04 -27.59 1.63
CA THR A 104 -1.98 -26.82 0.38
C THR A 104 -0.58 -26.96 -0.19
N ASN A 105 -0.51 -27.34 -1.47
CA ASN A 105 0.77 -27.41 -2.16
C ASN A 105 1.25 -26.01 -2.53
N GLY A 106 2.49 -25.70 -2.18
CA GLY A 106 3.13 -24.43 -2.48
C GLY A 106 4.63 -24.55 -2.66
N GLN A 107 5.30 -23.42 -2.46
CA GLN A 107 6.74 -23.28 -2.57
C GLN A 107 7.31 -22.43 -1.45
N HIS A 108 8.34 -22.93 -0.77
CA HIS A 108 9.19 -22.11 0.09
C HIS A 108 10.21 -21.37 -0.76
N LEU A 109 10.26 -20.04 -0.63
CA LEU A 109 11.12 -19.18 -1.41
C LEU A 109 12.31 -18.73 -0.56
N LEU A 110 13.48 -19.24 -0.92
CA LEU A 110 14.74 -18.94 -0.24
C LEU A 110 15.66 -18.18 -1.19
N PHE A 111 15.87 -16.90 -0.89
CA PHE A 111 16.78 -16.04 -1.61
C PHE A 111 18.16 -16.01 -0.98
N LYS A 112 19.17 -16.04 -1.84
CA LYS A 112 20.58 -15.81 -1.50
C LYS A 112 21.10 -14.67 -2.35
N GLN A 113 21.85 -13.75 -1.77
CA GLN A 113 22.43 -12.60 -2.48
C GLN A 113 23.93 -12.50 -2.21
N ALA A 114 24.63 -11.84 -3.12
CA ALA A 114 26.07 -11.63 -3.01
C ALA A 114 26.44 -10.53 -2.01
N SER A 115 25.61 -9.50 -1.88
CA SER A 115 25.89 -8.34 -1.02
C SER A 115 25.40 -8.54 0.42
N PRO A 116 26.10 -8.01 1.43
CA PRO A 116 25.59 -7.96 2.80
C PRO A 116 24.39 -7.00 2.91
N GLY A 117 23.52 -7.22 3.90
CA GLY A 117 22.36 -6.35 4.20
C GLY A 117 21.00 -7.07 4.07
N LYS A 118 19.96 -6.52 4.70
CA LYS A 118 18.58 -7.02 4.58
C LYS A 118 17.95 -6.39 3.33
N PRO A 119 17.52 -7.18 2.34
CA PRO A 119 16.86 -6.65 1.15
C PRO A 119 15.45 -6.19 1.49
N VAL A 120 15.04 -5.08 0.89
CA VAL A 120 13.66 -4.57 0.97
C VAL A 120 12.73 -5.41 0.08
N ALA A 121 13.20 -5.76 -1.11
CA ALA A 121 12.47 -6.58 -2.07
C ALA A 121 13.43 -7.32 -3.02
N TRP A 122 12.91 -8.36 -3.66
CA TRP A 122 13.58 -9.13 -4.69
C TRP A 122 12.85 -8.93 -6.01
N PHE A 123 13.55 -8.43 -7.02
CA PHE A 123 13.00 -8.17 -8.34
C PHE A 123 13.52 -9.19 -9.35
N ARG A 124 12.61 -9.77 -10.12
CA ARG A 124 13.00 -10.71 -11.18
C ARG A 124 13.43 -9.95 -12.42
N THR A 125 14.61 -10.27 -12.95
CA THR A 125 15.08 -9.73 -14.22
C THR A 125 14.48 -10.53 -15.36
N THR A 126 13.80 -9.83 -16.27
CA THR A 126 13.25 -10.43 -17.49
C THR A 126 13.57 -9.52 -18.67
N GLY A 127 13.50 -10.07 -19.89
CA GLY A 127 13.65 -9.25 -21.11
C GLY A 127 12.58 -8.16 -21.26
N ALA A 128 11.47 -8.21 -20.51
CA ALA A 128 10.42 -7.20 -20.57
C ALA A 128 10.77 -5.89 -19.84
N GLN A 129 11.74 -5.91 -18.92
CA GLN A 129 12.20 -4.74 -18.18
C GLN A 129 13.74 -4.59 -18.29
N PRO A 130 14.25 -4.19 -19.47
CA PRO A 130 15.71 -4.08 -19.68
C PRO A 130 16.38 -3.01 -18.81
N TRP A 131 15.61 -2.10 -18.23
CA TRP A 131 16.09 -1.09 -17.28
C TRP A 131 16.39 -1.68 -15.89
N LEU A 132 15.78 -2.82 -15.53
CA LEU A 132 15.97 -3.47 -14.23
C LEU A 132 17.28 -4.27 -14.23
N LYS A 133 18.35 -3.62 -13.77
CA LYS A 133 19.71 -4.16 -13.80
C LYS A 133 20.46 -3.87 -12.51
N GLN A 134 21.55 -4.60 -12.27
CA GLN A 134 22.44 -4.38 -11.13
C GLN A 134 22.98 -2.94 -11.14
N GLY A 135 23.11 -2.35 -9.94
CA GLY A 135 23.71 -1.03 -9.77
C GLY A 135 23.12 -0.25 -8.61
N SER A 136 23.63 0.97 -8.40
CA SER A 136 23.05 1.91 -7.45
C SER A 136 21.67 2.36 -7.89
N VAL A 137 20.75 2.48 -6.93
CA VAL A 137 19.39 2.98 -7.15
C VAL A 137 19.21 4.25 -6.33
N PRO A 138 18.96 5.42 -6.97
CA PRO A 138 18.62 6.63 -6.24
C PRO A 138 17.47 6.33 -5.28
N THR A 139 17.68 6.59 -4.00
CA THR A 139 16.70 6.28 -2.95
C THR A 139 16.42 7.51 -2.13
N TYR A 140 15.14 7.79 -1.95
CA TYR A 140 14.63 8.92 -1.18
C TYR A 140 14.10 8.46 0.18
N TYR A 141 13.65 7.21 0.25
CA TYR A 141 13.22 6.55 1.49
C TYR A 141 13.45 5.04 1.42
N ALA A 142 13.94 4.45 2.50
CA ALA A 142 13.97 3.02 2.71
C ALA A 142 13.58 2.71 4.17
N GLY A 143 12.66 1.76 4.37
CA GLY A 143 12.14 1.41 5.68
C GLY A 143 13.24 1.22 6.73
N GLY A 144 13.08 1.83 7.90
CA GLY A 144 14.04 1.75 9.02
C GLY A 144 14.98 2.94 9.14
N ILE A 145 15.08 3.81 8.12
CA ILE A 145 15.92 5.01 8.16
C ILE A 145 15.02 6.22 8.40
N TYR A 146 15.24 6.90 9.54
CA TYR A 146 14.63 8.16 9.97
C TYR A 146 13.29 8.51 9.33
N LYS A 147 12.20 8.18 10.03
CA LYS A 147 10.88 8.71 9.68
C LYS A 147 10.93 10.22 9.86
N GLN A 148 10.93 10.99 8.77
CA GLN A 148 10.41 12.36 8.80
C GLN A 148 8.90 12.25 9.03
N MET A 149 8.51 11.91 10.26
CA MET A 149 7.13 11.97 10.66
C MET A 149 6.73 13.45 10.65
N PRO A 150 5.48 13.77 10.29
CA PRO A 150 4.96 15.10 10.56
C PRO A 150 5.09 15.38 12.06
N ASP A 151 5.44 16.62 12.45
CA ASP A 151 5.58 17.04 13.85
C ASP A 151 4.28 16.89 14.67
N LYS A 152 3.18 16.50 14.02
CA LYS A 152 1.86 16.31 14.62
C LYS A 152 1.66 14.84 15.00
N ILE A 153 1.61 14.62 16.32
CA ILE A 153 1.20 13.36 16.94
C ILE A 153 -0.09 12.85 16.27
N GLY A 154 -0.06 11.58 15.82
CA GLY A 154 -1.23 10.89 15.28
C GLY A 154 -1.46 11.00 13.77
N THR A 155 -0.55 11.61 13.01
CA THR A 155 -0.63 11.62 11.54
C THR A 155 0.14 10.43 10.94
N MET A 156 -0.49 9.71 10.01
CA MET A 156 0.09 8.56 9.30
C MET A 156 0.63 8.94 7.91
N GLU A 157 0.93 10.22 7.72
CA GLU A 157 1.43 10.76 6.46
C GLU A 157 2.92 10.49 6.32
N PHE A 158 3.38 10.19 5.11
CA PHE A 158 4.81 10.13 4.79
C PHE A 158 5.18 11.26 3.85
N PHE A 159 6.22 12.00 4.23
CA PHE A 159 6.88 12.95 3.34
C PHE A 159 8.08 12.27 2.68
N ILE A 160 8.17 12.41 1.37
CA ILE A 160 9.33 11.99 0.59
C ILE A 160 9.95 13.26 0.00
N GLU A 161 11.16 13.60 0.45
CA GLU A 161 11.94 14.69 -0.12
C GLU A 161 12.67 14.19 -1.37
N MET A 162 12.42 14.86 -2.49
CA MET A 162 13.05 14.55 -3.77
C MET A 162 14.36 15.33 -3.95
N PRO A 163 15.28 14.90 -4.83
CA PRO A 163 16.57 15.57 -5.05
C PRO A 163 16.44 17.02 -5.52
N ASP A 164 15.33 17.36 -6.18
CA ASP A 164 15.04 18.72 -6.63
C ASP A 164 14.45 19.62 -5.53
N GLY A 165 14.38 19.12 -4.28
CA GLY A 165 13.81 19.80 -3.12
C GLY A 165 12.28 19.80 -3.08
N LYS A 166 11.60 19.24 -4.08
CA LYS A 166 10.15 19.07 -4.03
C LYS A 166 9.78 17.96 -3.05
N LYS A 167 8.53 17.98 -2.59
CA LYS A 167 7.98 16.98 -1.68
C LYS A 167 6.84 16.20 -2.33
N ALA A 168 6.90 14.88 -2.23
CA ALA A 168 5.75 14.02 -2.41
C ALA A 168 5.21 13.62 -1.04
N MET A 169 3.90 13.45 -0.93
CA MET A 169 3.25 13.06 0.32
C MET A 169 2.29 11.90 0.10
N LEU A 170 2.43 10.85 0.89
CA LEU A 170 1.46 9.76 0.98
C LEU A 170 0.54 10.01 2.17
N VAL A 171 -0.76 10.02 1.89
CA VAL A 171 -1.80 10.36 2.88
C VAL A 171 -2.82 9.24 2.94
N PRO A 172 -2.86 8.49 4.04
CA PRO A 172 -3.97 7.58 4.33
C PRO A 172 -5.26 8.39 4.52
N MET A 173 -6.31 8.01 3.83
CA MET A 173 -7.60 8.68 3.86
C MET A 173 -8.68 7.71 4.30
N LEU A 174 -9.32 8.02 5.43
CA LEU A 174 -10.47 7.29 5.90
C LEU A 174 -11.66 7.55 4.96
N VAL A 175 -12.18 6.48 4.36
CA VAL A 175 -13.38 6.52 3.54
C VAL A 175 -14.56 6.03 4.37
N ARG A 176 -15.61 6.86 4.43
CA ARG A 176 -16.83 6.51 5.15
C ARG A 176 -17.48 5.27 4.54
N LYS A 177 -17.96 4.39 5.40
CA LYS A 177 -18.69 3.17 5.03
C LYS A 177 -19.82 3.45 4.03
N SER A 178 -20.60 4.52 4.24
CA SER A 178 -21.70 4.88 3.35
C SER A 178 -21.26 5.16 1.91
N LEU A 179 -20.06 5.71 1.71
CA LEU A 179 -19.52 5.92 0.36
C LEU A 179 -19.09 4.60 -0.26
N LEU A 180 -18.49 3.70 0.52
CA LEU A 180 -18.13 2.35 0.05
C LEU A 180 -19.37 1.54 -0.31
N GLU A 181 -20.42 1.62 0.50
CA GLU A 181 -21.72 0.97 0.26
C GLU A 181 -22.40 1.50 -1.02
N GLN A 182 -22.30 2.80 -1.31
CA GLN A 182 -22.80 3.38 -2.57
C GLN A 182 -22.03 2.86 -3.79
N LEU A 183 -20.74 2.58 -3.64
CA LEU A 183 -19.87 2.08 -4.70
C LEU A 183 -19.97 0.56 -4.86
N ALA A 184 -20.28 -0.16 -3.78
CA ALA A 184 -20.64 -1.56 -3.81
C ALA A 184 -22.06 -1.72 -4.37
N HIS A 185 -22.19 -1.71 -5.70
CA HIS A 185 -23.45 -1.99 -6.40
C HIS A 185 -24.16 -3.30 -5.99
N ASN A 186 -23.50 -4.19 -5.24
CA ASN A 186 -24.12 -5.33 -4.55
C ASN A 186 -23.98 -5.17 -3.04
N LYS A 187 -25.09 -4.84 -2.38
CA LYS A 187 -25.17 -4.68 -0.91
C LYS A 187 -24.94 -5.99 -0.15
N GLU A 188 -25.13 -7.15 -0.78
CA GLU A 188 -25.16 -8.44 -0.09
C GLU A 188 -23.78 -9.02 0.25
N ASN A 189 -22.69 -8.54 -0.36
CA ASN A 189 -21.34 -9.11 -0.15
C ASN A 189 -20.33 -8.15 0.47
N ALA A 190 -20.72 -6.91 0.82
CA ALA A 190 -19.80 -5.96 1.43
C ALA A 190 -19.77 -6.16 2.96
N GLN A 191 -19.17 -7.25 3.41
CA GLN A 191 -18.81 -7.46 4.82
C GLN A 191 -17.60 -6.58 5.21
N ILE A 192 -17.61 -5.32 4.78
CA ILE A 192 -16.64 -4.31 5.16
C ILE A 192 -17.18 -3.70 6.45
N SER A 193 -16.88 -4.37 7.58
CA SER A 193 -17.36 -3.95 8.91
C SER A 193 -16.73 -2.64 9.38
N TYR A 194 -15.57 -2.26 8.83
CA TYR A 194 -14.79 -1.09 9.21
C TYR A 194 -14.58 -0.17 7.99
N GLY A 195 -14.49 1.15 8.20
CA GLY A 195 -14.22 2.08 7.10
C GLY A 195 -12.93 1.70 6.36
N ALA A 196 -12.93 1.76 5.02
CA ALA A 196 -11.72 1.49 4.25
C ALA A 196 -10.76 2.68 4.33
N ILE A 197 -9.47 2.41 4.45
CA ILE A 197 -8.45 3.46 4.41
C ILE A 197 -7.71 3.35 3.08
N LEU A 198 -7.87 4.37 2.24
CA LEU A 198 -7.20 4.46 0.94
C LEU A 198 -5.90 5.24 1.06
N LEU A 199 -5.00 5.05 0.11
CA LEU A 199 -3.78 5.85 0.02
C LEU A 199 -3.89 6.90 -1.08
N GLN A 200 -3.60 8.16 -0.74
CA GLN A 200 -3.50 9.25 -1.71
C GLN A 200 -2.04 9.74 -1.82
N LEU A 201 -1.49 9.72 -3.03
CA LEU A 201 -0.23 10.38 -3.37
C LEU A 201 -0.51 11.84 -3.75
N ARG A 202 0.27 12.76 -3.18
CA ARG A 202 0.14 14.21 -3.39
C ARG A 202 1.48 14.85 -3.75
N THR A 203 1.46 15.78 -4.68
CA THR A 203 2.47 16.81 -4.91
C THR A 203 1.80 18.19 -4.78
N PRO A 204 2.52 19.31 -4.84
CA PRO A 204 1.89 20.63 -4.85
C PRO A 204 0.89 20.81 -6.00
N GLU A 205 1.13 20.18 -7.15
CA GLU A 205 0.36 20.35 -8.37
C GLU A 205 -0.73 19.29 -8.54
N LYS A 206 -0.63 18.15 -7.86
CA LYS A 206 -1.39 16.96 -8.25
C LYS A 206 -1.70 16.02 -7.10
N ARG A 207 -2.82 15.31 -7.25
CA ARG A 207 -3.26 14.28 -6.32
C ARG A 207 -3.72 13.05 -7.09
N GLN A 208 -3.37 11.87 -6.58
CA GLN A 208 -3.76 10.59 -7.15
C GLN A 208 -4.12 9.62 -6.03
N LEU A 209 -5.25 8.92 -6.15
CA LEU A 209 -5.51 7.73 -5.34
C LEU A 209 -4.70 6.57 -5.87
N LEU A 210 -4.00 5.88 -4.97
CA LEU A 210 -3.28 4.67 -5.29
C LEU A 210 -4.21 3.47 -5.06
N PRO A 211 -4.19 2.47 -5.96
CA PRO A 211 -4.96 1.26 -5.77
C PRO A 211 -4.45 0.46 -4.56
N GLY A 212 -5.39 -0.05 -3.78
CA GLY A 212 -5.13 -0.74 -2.52
C GLY A 212 -5.98 -0.18 -1.39
N VAL A 213 -6.19 -0.99 -0.36
CA VAL A 213 -6.98 -0.64 0.83
C VAL A 213 -6.22 -1.15 2.04
N PHE A 214 -6.05 -0.30 3.05
CA PHE A 214 -5.49 -0.69 4.34
C PHE A 214 -6.56 -1.12 5.32
N GLY A 215 -6.14 -1.87 6.35
CA GLY A 215 -6.97 -2.19 7.49
C GLY A 215 -8.17 -3.06 7.13
N ILE A 216 -8.05 -3.90 6.09
CA ILE A 216 -9.13 -4.80 5.69
C ILE A 216 -9.45 -5.75 6.85
N CYS A 217 -8.42 -6.18 7.58
CA CYS A 217 -8.54 -7.13 8.66
C CYS A 217 -8.54 -6.47 10.02
N THR A 218 -7.65 -5.50 10.25
CA THR A 218 -7.51 -4.88 11.58
C THR A 218 -8.32 -3.61 11.75
N GLY A 219 -8.74 -2.97 10.64
CA GLY A 219 -9.29 -1.62 10.65
C GLY A 219 -8.24 -0.52 10.92
N GLU A 220 -6.96 -0.89 11.03
CA GLU A 220 -5.86 0.01 11.37
C GLU A 220 -4.85 0.12 10.22
N VAL A 221 -4.11 1.24 10.16
CA VAL A 221 -2.95 1.37 9.26
C VAL A 221 -1.70 1.40 10.11
N THR A 222 -0.75 0.53 9.78
CA THR A 222 0.55 0.53 10.44
C THR A 222 1.42 1.66 9.89
N GLN A 223 2.31 2.22 10.69
CA GLN A 223 3.25 3.25 10.22
C GLN A 223 4.41 2.70 9.37
N ASN A 224 4.30 1.48 8.84
CA ASN A 224 5.34 0.81 8.06
C ASN A 224 4.83 0.42 6.66
N TYR A 225 3.78 1.09 6.18
CA TYR A 225 3.21 0.81 4.87
C TYR A 225 4.10 1.25 3.70
N LEU A 226 4.94 2.28 3.86
CA LEU A 226 5.93 2.62 2.84
C LEU A 226 7.18 1.79 3.09
N LEU A 227 7.52 0.91 2.16
CA LEU A 227 8.72 0.07 2.27
C LEU A 227 9.93 0.75 1.65
N TRP A 228 9.73 1.42 0.51
CA TRP A 228 10.79 2.11 -0.23
C TRP A 228 10.21 3.16 -1.17
N ALA A 229 10.97 4.24 -1.38
CA ALA A 229 10.75 5.21 -2.44
C ALA A 229 12.09 5.65 -3.05
N GLY A 230 12.17 5.73 -4.37
CA GLY A 230 13.39 6.06 -5.11
C GLY A 230 13.13 6.04 -6.61
N ASP A 231 14.17 5.93 -7.43
CA ASP A 231 14.05 5.93 -8.90
C ASP A 231 14.53 4.56 -9.43
N LEU A 232 13.61 3.60 -9.51
CA LEU A 232 13.91 2.21 -9.85
C LEU A 232 14.06 2.02 -11.35
N ASP A 233 13.25 2.73 -12.14
CA ASP A 233 13.27 2.64 -13.61
C ASP A 233 14.19 3.66 -14.30
N GLY A 234 14.77 4.60 -13.54
CA GLY A 234 15.81 5.53 -13.99
C GLY A 234 15.25 6.72 -14.76
N ASP A 235 13.97 7.05 -14.59
CA ASP A 235 13.30 8.16 -15.28
C ASP A 235 13.47 9.52 -14.57
N GLY A 236 14.14 9.53 -13.41
CA GLY A 236 14.41 10.71 -12.60
C GLY A 236 13.26 11.13 -11.69
N LYS A 237 12.19 10.33 -11.56
CA LYS A 237 11.03 10.61 -10.71
C LYS A 237 10.83 9.51 -9.66
N PRO A 238 10.08 9.78 -8.58
CA PRO A 238 9.89 8.80 -7.52
C PRO A 238 8.91 7.68 -7.91
N ASP A 239 9.40 6.48 -7.69
CA ASP A 239 8.69 5.20 -7.62
C ASP A 239 8.43 4.83 -6.16
N PHE A 240 7.45 3.96 -5.92
CA PHE A 240 7.01 3.60 -4.58
C PHE A 240 6.76 2.10 -4.46
N LEU A 241 7.26 1.53 -3.36
CA LEU A 241 6.91 0.19 -2.90
C LEU A 241 6.07 0.31 -1.63
N VAL A 242 4.79 -0.05 -1.72
CA VAL A 242 3.81 0.17 -0.66
C VAL A 242 3.23 -1.18 -0.21
N SER A 243 3.39 -1.49 1.08
CA SER A 243 2.76 -2.63 1.73
C SER A 243 1.37 -2.26 2.21
N TYR A 244 0.34 -2.94 1.72
CA TYR A 244 -1.02 -2.90 2.25
C TYR A 244 -1.30 -4.05 3.22
N ILE A 245 -0.24 -4.75 3.67
CA ILE A 245 -0.34 -5.86 4.61
C ILE A 245 -0.69 -5.31 6.00
N ASP A 246 -1.80 -5.78 6.58
CA ASP A 246 -2.10 -5.64 8.00
C ASP A 246 -1.95 -7.00 8.72
N ALA A 247 -2.83 -7.95 8.42
CA ALA A 247 -2.77 -9.38 8.73
C ALA A 247 -2.55 -10.20 7.44
N ASP A 248 -3.23 -9.80 6.37
CA ASP A 248 -3.06 -10.27 4.99
C ASP A 248 -2.94 -9.03 4.09
N GLY A 249 -2.41 -9.19 2.89
CA GLY A 249 -2.51 -8.15 1.88
C GLY A 249 -1.39 -8.15 0.84
N PRO A 250 -1.57 -7.30 -0.18
CA PRO A 250 -0.58 -7.14 -1.22
C PRO A 250 0.48 -6.10 -0.85
N VAL A 251 1.67 -6.26 -1.41
CA VAL A 251 2.61 -5.17 -1.64
C VAL A 251 2.47 -4.74 -3.10
N HIS A 252 2.33 -3.44 -3.33
CA HIS A 252 2.24 -2.85 -4.66
C HIS A 252 3.51 -2.09 -5.03
N LEU A 253 3.96 -2.27 -6.26
CA LEU A 253 4.99 -1.44 -6.89
C LEU A 253 4.32 -0.43 -7.81
N PHE A 254 4.65 0.85 -7.61
CA PHE A 254 4.24 1.96 -8.45
C PHE A 254 5.47 2.57 -9.12
N LEU A 255 5.47 2.64 -10.45
CA LEU A 255 6.51 3.32 -11.21
C LEU A 255 5.98 4.61 -11.82
N SER A 256 6.74 5.68 -11.71
CA SER A 256 6.50 6.96 -12.34
C SER A 256 6.58 6.87 -13.88
N GLY A 257 7.49 6.09 -14.44
CA GLY A 257 7.57 5.80 -15.88
C GLY A 257 6.36 5.04 -16.44
N ALA A 258 5.57 4.38 -15.57
CA ALA A 258 4.32 3.71 -15.94
C ALA A 258 3.07 4.61 -15.82
N ALA A 259 3.23 5.87 -15.40
CA ALA A 259 2.10 6.78 -15.20
C ALA A 259 1.34 7.07 -16.49
N LYS A 260 0.00 6.96 -16.45
CA LYS A 260 -0.85 7.45 -17.55
C LYS A 260 -0.93 8.98 -17.53
N ARG A 261 -1.43 9.56 -18.62
CA ARG A 261 -1.71 11.01 -18.69
C ARG A 261 -2.59 11.41 -17.50
N GLY A 262 -2.14 12.40 -16.72
CA GLY A 262 -2.88 12.85 -15.55
C GLY A 262 -2.66 12.00 -14.28
N GLN A 263 -1.74 11.03 -14.29
CA GLN A 263 -1.26 10.30 -13.10
C GLN A 263 0.16 10.70 -12.71
N LEU A 264 0.49 10.57 -11.43
CA LEU A 264 1.83 10.72 -10.86
C LEU A 264 2.64 9.43 -11.05
N VAL A 265 2.00 8.29 -10.82
CA VAL A 265 2.59 6.95 -10.96
C VAL A 265 1.59 5.97 -11.57
N GLY A 266 2.09 4.96 -12.25
CA GLY A 266 1.33 3.79 -12.67
C GLY A 266 1.68 2.61 -11.79
N PHE A 267 0.73 1.71 -11.54
CA PHE A 267 1.07 0.45 -10.89
C PHE A 267 1.74 -0.47 -11.90
N SER A 268 2.79 -1.13 -11.41
CA SER A 268 3.71 -1.91 -12.23
C SER A 268 3.94 -3.31 -11.69
N GLY A 269 3.49 -3.65 -10.48
CA GLY A 269 3.59 -5.00 -9.96
C GLY A 269 2.84 -5.19 -8.65
N VAL A 270 2.53 -6.45 -8.34
CA VAL A 270 1.98 -6.86 -7.05
C VAL A 270 2.67 -8.13 -6.57
N PHE A 271 2.92 -8.15 -5.27
CA PHE A 271 3.30 -9.33 -4.52
C PHE A 271 2.22 -9.59 -3.46
N ASN A 272 1.58 -10.75 -3.50
CA ASN A 272 0.59 -11.12 -2.49
C ASN A 272 1.32 -11.82 -1.33
N SER A 273 1.29 -11.21 -0.14
CA SER A 273 1.89 -11.82 1.03
C SER A 273 1.09 -13.03 1.47
N PRO A 274 1.74 -14.14 1.86
CA PRO A 274 1.08 -15.26 2.52
C PRO A 274 0.75 -14.92 3.99
N PRO A 275 -0.26 -15.58 4.58
CA PRO A 275 -1.21 -16.49 3.94
C PRO A 275 -2.26 -15.71 3.15
N PHE A 276 -2.29 -15.87 1.82
CA PHE A 276 -3.29 -15.23 0.99
C PHE A 276 -4.57 -16.09 1.02
N GLY A 277 -5.33 -15.92 2.10
CA GLY A 277 -6.61 -16.61 2.35
C GLY A 277 -7.80 -15.66 2.37
N GLY A 278 -7.57 -14.34 2.51
CA GLY A 278 -8.65 -13.37 2.62
C GLY A 278 -9.42 -13.43 3.94
N GLU A 279 -8.97 -14.26 4.88
CA GLU A 279 -9.56 -14.42 6.20
C GLU A 279 -8.70 -13.66 7.21
N CYS A 280 -9.35 -12.76 7.93
CA CYS A 280 -8.73 -11.76 8.80
C CYS A 280 -8.44 -12.28 10.22
N ASP A 281 -8.20 -13.58 10.36
CA ASP A 281 -7.96 -14.29 11.61
C ASP A 281 -6.48 -14.67 11.80
N GLY A 282 -5.64 -14.52 10.77
CA GLY A 282 -4.19 -14.59 10.89
C GLY A 282 -3.67 -13.41 11.70
N GLY A 283 -2.94 -13.67 12.80
CA GLY A 283 -2.22 -12.62 13.50
C GLY A 283 -1.22 -11.88 12.58
N PRO A 284 -0.70 -10.70 12.98
CA PRO A 284 0.20 -9.91 12.15
C PRO A 284 1.42 -10.74 11.71
N PRO A 285 1.84 -10.67 10.43
CA PRO A 285 2.90 -11.52 9.91
C PRO A 285 4.23 -11.26 10.61
N SER A 286 4.87 -12.34 11.10
CA SER A 286 6.11 -12.31 11.88
C SER A 286 7.34 -11.78 11.11
N TYR A 287 7.25 -11.62 9.80
CA TYR A 287 8.33 -11.16 8.92
C TYR A 287 8.53 -9.63 8.87
N LEU A 288 7.63 -8.85 9.50
CA LEU A 288 7.71 -7.38 9.55
C LEU A 288 8.47 -6.84 10.77
N ASN A 289 9.07 -7.71 11.59
CA ASN A 289 9.99 -7.34 12.66
C ASN A 289 11.47 -7.33 12.19
#